data_AF-A0AB34IZY3-F1
#
_entry.id   AF-A0AB34IZY3-F1
#
_cell.length_a   1.000
_cell.length_b   1.000
_cell.length_c   1.000
_cell.angle_alpha   90.00
_cell.angle_beta   90.00
_cell.angle_gamma   90.00
#
_symmetry.space_group_name_H-M   'P 1'
#
loop_
_entity.id
_entity.type
_entity.pdbx_description
1 polymer ?
#
loop_
_entity_poly.entity_id
_entity_poly.type
_entity_poly.pdbx_seq_one_letter_code
_entity_poly.pdbx_strand_id
1 'polypeptide(L)'
;MNEEIKSLQEHALSFFERWQKRGVEKASEIAAALKAFGDREQAKLDWLREQIEMRVIGLSWNDVKTPWSSSSDEAVGTVAQLSEHLKEEILVREVAQRKAGELPSKEGTPEESCPAPLLQRKTFKTLGTPTVQADRLCQAVKAEPSSEEKLEAAKQRRTELEERGELDWVSDRQPYATGQGPVPDENLIGKKLEVRWRYYNKHTGEPIYIWCEGNVVQVADGEKDKKTARCRKLLPAGALRIQWPADAEFDEDESFVWTILKPCAFNKDIHLGWRFAASELKHMRKNTSQKARK
;
A
#
# COMPACT_ATOMS: atom_id res chain seq x y z
N MET A 1 -11.40 -19.17 -19.71
CA MET A 1 -12.42 -19.41 -18.68
C MET A 1 -11.87 -19.41 -17.26
N ASN A 2 -11.06 -20.39 -16.82
CA ASN A 2 -10.53 -20.38 -15.43
C ASN A 2 -9.56 -19.22 -15.15
N GLU A 3 -8.73 -18.82 -16.12
CA GLU A 3 -7.83 -17.67 -15.96
C GLU A 3 -8.56 -16.32 -15.97
N GLU A 4 -9.59 -16.16 -16.80
CA GLU A 4 -10.42 -14.95 -16.83
C GLU A 4 -11.20 -14.76 -15.53
N ILE A 5 -11.72 -15.86 -14.95
CA ILE A 5 -12.42 -15.82 -13.67
C ILE A 5 -11.45 -15.45 -12.54
N LYS A 6 -10.23 -16.00 -12.54
CA LYS A 6 -9.18 -15.62 -11.58
C LYS A 6 -8.82 -14.15 -11.70
N SER A 7 -8.61 -13.67 -12.92
CA SER A 7 -8.31 -12.26 -13.21
C SER A 7 -9.42 -11.32 -12.71
N LEU A 8 -10.70 -11.67 -12.90
CA LEU A 8 -11.83 -10.89 -12.40
C LEU A 8 -11.91 -10.88 -10.87
N GLN A 9 -11.61 -12.02 -10.22
CA GLN A 9 -11.59 -12.11 -8.76
C GLN A 9 -10.44 -11.30 -8.16
N GLU A 10 -9.23 -11.39 -8.72
CA GLU A 10 -8.07 -10.58 -8.35
C GLU A 10 -8.37 -9.08 -8.51
N HIS A 11 -9.05 -8.71 -9.60
CA HIS A 11 -9.45 -7.34 -9.84
C HIS A 11 -10.43 -6.85 -8.78
N ALA A 12 -11.47 -7.63 -8.44
CA ALA A 12 -12.41 -7.28 -7.39
C ALA A 12 -11.77 -7.16 -6.01
N LEU A 13 -10.87 -8.08 -5.65
CA LEU A 13 -10.10 -8.03 -4.40
C LEU A 13 -9.27 -6.75 -4.31
N SER A 14 -8.62 -6.35 -5.41
CA SER A 14 -7.84 -5.12 -5.44
C SER A 14 -8.69 -3.87 -5.19
N PHE A 15 -9.93 -3.82 -5.70
CA PHE A 15 -10.86 -2.72 -5.48
C PHE A 15 -11.44 -2.73 -4.06
N PHE A 16 -11.69 -3.91 -3.49
CA PHE A 16 -12.12 -4.06 -2.11
C PHE A 16 -11.04 -3.59 -1.11
N GLU A 17 -9.78 -3.98 -1.30
CA GLU A 17 -8.68 -3.49 -0.45
C GLU A 17 -8.50 -1.97 -0.55
N ARG A 18 -8.64 -1.42 -1.76
CA ARG A 18 -8.61 0.03 -1.97
C ARG A 18 -9.77 0.71 -1.25
N TRP A 19 -10.98 0.15 -1.29
CA TRP A 19 -12.13 0.66 -0.54
C TRP A 19 -11.87 0.66 0.96
N GLN A 20 -11.32 -0.43 1.52
CA GLN A 20 -10.99 -0.49 2.95
C GLN A 20 -10.00 0.61 3.36
N LYS A 21 -8.98 0.88 2.54
CA LYS A 21 -7.92 1.87 2.83
C LYS A 21 -8.29 3.32 2.51
N ARG A 22 -9.03 3.55 1.42
CA ARG A 22 -9.23 4.88 0.79
C ARG A 22 -10.70 5.25 0.57
N GLY A 23 -11.64 4.36 0.92
CA GLY A 23 -13.07 4.61 0.80
C GLY A 23 -13.54 5.63 1.82
N VAL A 24 -14.15 6.72 1.35
CA VAL A 24 -14.78 7.75 2.19
C VAL A 24 -16.10 7.26 2.76
N GLU A 25 -16.42 7.55 4.02
CA GLU A 25 -17.66 7.07 4.65
C GLU A 25 -18.71 8.18 4.81
N LYS A 26 -18.26 9.43 4.78
CA LYS A 26 -19.12 10.59 5.09
C LYS A 26 -19.15 11.60 3.96
N ALA A 27 -20.30 12.24 3.77
CA ALA A 27 -20.45 13.32 2.80
C ALA A 27 -19.49 14.50 3.05
N SER A 28 -19.11 14.74 4.31
CA SER A 28 -18.14 15.76 4.69
C SER A 28 -16.72 15.46 4.19
N GLU A 29 -16.34 14.18 4.12
CA GLU A 29 -15.03 13.74 3.61
C GLU A 29 -14.96 13.94 2.09
N ILE A 30 -16.06 13.68 1.37
CA ILE A 30 -16.16 13.98 -0.06
C ILE A 30 -15.95 15.48 -0.31
N ALA A 31 -16.62 16.35 0.44
CA ALA A 31 -16.47 17.80 0.29
C ALA A 31 -15.03 18.26 0.59
N ALA A 32 -14.40 17.71 1.62
CA ALA A 32 -13.00 18.00 1.96
C ALA A 32 -12.03 17.53 0.86
N ALA A 33 -12.23 16.33 0.31
CA ALA A 33 -11.42 15.78 -0.78
C ALA A 33 -11.55 16.62 -2.06
N LEU A 34 -12.77 16.94 -2.48
CA LEU A 34 -13.02 17.79 -3.66
C LEU A 34 -12.41 19.18 -3.51
N LYS A 35 -12.41 19.75 -2.28
CA LYS A 35 -11.74 21.03 -1.99
C LYS A 35 -10.22 20.92 -2.09
N ALA A 36 -9.62 19.81 -1.64
CA ALA A 36 -8.18 19.59 -1.69
C ALA A 36 -7.62 19.51 -3.13
N PHE A 37 -8.44 19.07 -4.09
CA PHE A 37 -8.04 19.03 -5.50
C PHE A 37 -7.97 20.42 -6.17
N GLY A 38 -8.61 21.45 -5.59
CA GLY A 38 -8.61 22.82 -6.11
C GLY A 38 -9.31 22.90 -7.47
N ASP A 39 -8.69 23.53 -8.46
CA ASP A 39 -9.26 23.73 -9.80
C ASP A 39 -9.01 22.56 -10.77
N ARG A 40 -8.41 21.46 -10.29
CA ARG A 40 -8.12 20.27 -11.11
C ARG A 40 -9.38 19.42 -11.29
N GLU A 41 -10.19 19.77 -12.28
CA GLU A 41 -11.46 19.11 -12.57
C GLU A 41 -11.32 17.63 -12.94
N GLN A 42 -10.37 17.30 -13.83
CA GLN A 42 -10.12 15.90 -14.20
C GLN A 42 -9.72 15.04 -13.00
N ALA A 43 -8.90 15.57 -12.09
CA ALA A 43 -8.50 14.85 -10.88
C ALA A 43 -9.69 14.58 -9.93
N LYS A 44 -10.67 15.49 -9.88
CA LYS A 44 -11.92 15.27 -9.12
C LYS A 44 -12.75 14.17 -9.76
N LEU A 45 -12.85 14.15 -11.08
CA LEU A 45 -13.58 13.12 -11.82
C LEU A 45 -12.95 11.74 -11.65
N ASP A 46 -11.63 11.63 -11.84
CA ASP A 46 -10.90 10.38 -11.67
C ASP A 46 -11.03 9.85 -10.24
N TRP A 47 -10.96 10.75 -9.24
CA TRP A 47 -11.15 10.37 -7.85
C TRP A 47 -12.58 9.91 -7.54
N LEU A 48 -13.60 10.64 -8.01
CA LEU A 48 -15.01 10.24 -7.82
C LEU A 48 -15.30 8.91 -8.51
N ARG A 49 -14.76 8.71 -9.71
CA ARG A 49 -14.84 7.45 -10.43
C ARG A 49 -14.21 6.31 -9.65
N GLU A 50 -13.01 6.49 -9.12
CA GLU A 50 -12.36 5.48 -8.27
C GLU A 50 -13.24 5.15 -7.05
N GLN A 51 -13.84 6.15 -6.39
CA GLN A 51 -14.73 5.93 -5.24
C GLN A 51 -15.97 5.10 -5.57
N ILE A 52 -16.53 5.29 -6.76
CA ILE A 52 -17.69 4.52 -7.24
C ILE A 52 -17.25 3.12 -7.65
N GLU A 53 -16.19 2.98 -8.45
CA GLU A 53 -15.69 1.69 -8.94
C GLU A 53 -15.23 0.79 -7.78
N MET A 54 -14.63 1.35 -6.73
CA MET A 54 -14.26 0.63 -5.50
C MET A 54 -15.44 -0.10 -4.86
N ARG A 55 -16.65 0.44 -4.96
CA ARG A 55 -17.85 -0.15 -4.38
C ARG A 55 -18.58 -1.04 -5.39
N VAL A 56 -18.69 -0.61 -6.64
CA VAL A 56 -19.33 -1.40 -7.70
C VAL A 56 -18.56 -2.70 -7.95
N ILE A 57 -17.23 -2.64 -8.04
CA ILE A 57 -16.37 -3.79 -8.33
C ILE A 57 -15.98 -4.50 -7.03
N GLY A 58 -15.54 -3.76 -6.01
CA GLY A 58 -15.05 -4.36 -4.76
C GLY A 58 -16.14 -4.94 -3.86
N LEU A 59 -17.33 -4.32 -3.83
CA LEU A 59 -18.48 -4.82 -3.07
C LEU A 59 -19.54 -5.50 -3.95
N SER A 60 -19.27 -5.64 -5.25
CA SER A 60 -20.19 -6.20 -6.25
C SER A 60 -21.53 -5.45 -6.36
N TRP A 61 -21.58 -4.15 -6.06
CA TRP A 61 -22.78 -3.31 -6.19
C TRP A 61 -23.04 -2.91 -7.65
N ASN A 62 -23.37 -3.89 -8.48
CA ASN A 62 -23.56 -3.72 -9.92
C ASN A 62 -24.77 -2.85 -10.29
N ASP A 63 -25.72 -2.68 -9.36
CA ASP A 63 -26.95 -1.91 -9.56
C ASP A 63 -26.74 -0.38 -9.47
N VAL A 64 -25.69 0.07 -8.78
CA VAL A 64 -25.32 1.51 -8.70
C VAL A 64 -24.21 1.88 -9.69
N LYS A 65 -23.96 1.01 -10.67
CA LYS A 65 -22.94 1.23 -11.70
C LYS A 65 -23.33 2.42 -12.59
N THR A 66 -22.52 3.46 -12.54
CA THR A 66 -22.68 4.62 -13.44
C THR A 66 -22.17 4.27 -14.85
N PRO A 67 -22.94 4.50 -15.92
CA PRO A 67 -22.44 4.41 -17.28
C PRO A 67 -21.46 5.55 -17.53
N TRP A 68 -20.18 5.22 -17.73
CA TRP A 68 -19.15 6.18 -18.11
C TRP A 68 -19.34 6.54 -19.59
N SER A 69 -19.46 7.82 -19.92
CA SER A 69 -19.48 8.22 -21.33
C SER A 69 -18.08 8.00 -21.92
N SER A 70 -18.00 7.34 -23.07
CA SER A 70 -16.72 6.96 -23.65
C SER A 70 -16.07 8.03 -24.53
N SER A 71 -16.78 9.12 -24.92
CA SER A 71 -16.18 10.34 -25.49
C SER A 71 -17.19 11.35 -26.10
N SER A 72 -18.46 11.49 -25.67
CA SER A 72 -19.32 12.44 -26.42
C SER A 72 -20.52 13.11 -25.73
N ASP A 73 -20.78 12.87 -24.45
CA ASP A 73 -21.85 13.57 -23.72
C ASP A 73 -21.26 14.39 -22.58
N GLU A 74 -21.26 15.72 -22.73
CA GLU A 74 -20.85 16.69 -21.69
C GLU A 74 -21.77 16.67 -20.45
N ALA A 75 -22.94 16.01 -20.55
CA ALA A 75 -23.97 16.00 -19.52
C ALA A 75 -23.95 14.76 -18.61
N VAL A 76 -23.11 13.75 -18.88
CA VAL A 76 -23.04 12.51 -18.08
C VAL A 76 -21.66 12.38 -17.46
N GLY A 77 -21.62 12.41 -16.13
CA GLY A 77 -20.38 12.23 -15.36
C GLY A 77 -19.72 13.55 -14.92
N THR A 78 -20.50 14.64 -14.79
CA THR A 78 -19.98 15.88 -14.19
C THR A 78 -19.63 15.67 -12.71
N VAL A 79 -18.71 16.48 -12.17
CA VAL A 79 -18.30 16.40 -10.76
C VAL A 79 -19.50 16.52 -9.82
N ALA A 80 -20.48 17.37 -10.17
CA ALA A 80 -21.70 17.56 -9.38
C ALA A 80 -22.54 16.28 -9.33
N GLN A 81 -22.88 15.71 -10.48
CA GLN A 81 -23.70 14.50 -10.60
C GLN A 81 -23.03 13.29 -9.92
N LEU A 82 -21.73 13.08 -10.15
CA LEU A 82 -21.00 11.97 -9.52
C LEU A 82 -20.89 12.15 -8.01
N SER A 83 -20.77 13.40 -7.53
CA SER A 83 -20.75 13.68 -6.09
C SER A 83 -22.12 13.47 -5.44
N GLU A 84 -23.20 13.75 -6.15
CA GLU A 84 -24.59 13.52 -5.71
C GLU A 84 -24.88 12.03 -5.67
N HIS A 85 -24.57 11.29 -6.75
CA HIS A 85 -24.67 9.82 -6.83
C HIS A 85 -23.93 9.13 -5.67
N LEU A 86 -22.70 9.56 -5.41
CA LEU A 86 -21.91 9.01 -4.31
C LEU A 86 -22.55 9.30 -2.93
N LYS A 87 -23.10 10.50 -2.73
CA LYS A 87 -23.69 10.90 -1.44
C LYS A 87 -25.06 10.28 -1.19
N GLU A 88 -25.94 10.33 -2.17
CA GLU A 88 -27.37 10.06 -2.00
C GLU A 88 -27.72 8.59 -2.25
N GLU A 89 -27.08 7.93 -3.22
CA GLU A 89 -27.35 6.52 -3.50
C GLU A 89 -26.38 5.60 -2.75
N ILE A 90 -25.08 5.84 -2.93
CA ILE A 90 -24.05 4.92 -2.49
C ILE A 90 -23.82 4.99 -0.97
N LEU A 91 -23.54 6.18 -0.42
CA LEU A 91 -23.26 6.30 1.02
C LEU A 91 -24.50 6.02 1.90
N VAL A 92 -25.71 6.37 1.44
CA VAL A 92 -26.95 6.06 2.18
C VAL A 92 -27.12 4.54 2.30
N ARG A 93 -26.91 3.80 1.20
CA ARG A 93 -26.92 2.34 1.22
C ARG A 93 -25.80 1.77 2.09
N GLU A 94 -24.60 2.33 2.03
CA GLU A 94 -23.47 1.90 2.84
C GLU A 94 -23.78 2.01 4.33
N VAL A 95 -24.38 3.13 4.75
CA VAL A 95 -24.82 3.32 6.14
C VAL A 95 -25.92 2.33 6.52
N ALA A 96 -26.87 2.05 5.63
CA ALA A 96 -27.95 1.09 5.88
C ALA A 96 -27.42 -0.35 6.04
N GLN A 97 -26.58 -0.82 5.11
CA GLN A 97 -25.99 -2.17 5.17
C GLN A 97 -25.01 -2.34 6.33
N ARG A 98 -24.31 -1.28 6.73
CA ARG A 98 -23.42 -1.30 7.92
C ARG A 98 -24.24 -1.43 9.19
N LYS A 99 -25.39 -0.75 9.29
CA LYS A 99 -26.34 -0.92 10.41
C LYS A 99 -26.98 -2.30 10.44
N ALA A 100 -27.23 -2.89 9.27
CA ALA A 100 -27.76 -4.25 9.15
C ALA A 100 -26.71 -5.35 9.40
N GLY A 101 -25.42 -5.00 9.48
CA GLY A 101 -24.33 -5.97 9.63
C GLY A 101 -24.03 -6.78 8.35
N GLU A 102 -24.57 -6.36 7.21
CA GLU A 102 -24.38 -7.01 5.90
C GLU A 102 -23.11 -6.55 5.19
N LEU A 103 -22.55 -5.42 5.61
CA LEU A 103 -21.27 -4.95 5.11
C LEU A 103 -20.12 -5.65 5.82
N PRO A 104 -19.14 -6.15 5.07
CA PRO A 104 -17.96 -6.74 5.66
C PRO A 104 -17.17 -5.73 6.49
N SER A 105 -16.71 -6.15 7.66
CA SER A 105 -15.93 -5.29 8.55
C SER A 105 -14.57 -4.96 7.91
N LYS A 106 -14.14 -3.69 8.03
CA LYS A 106 -12.80 -3.21 7.60
C LYS A 106 -11.64 -3.92 8.32
N GLU A 107 -11.93 -4.65 9.39
CA GLU A 107 -10.97 -5.38 10.23
C GLU A 107 -10.90 -6.88 9.93
N GLY A 108 -11.77 -7.40 9.04
CA GLY A 108 -11.75 -8.80 8.64
C GLY A 108 -10.72 -9.09 7.56
N THR A 109 -10.09 -10.27 7.62
CA THR A 109 -9.19 -10.78 6.57
C THR A 109 -9.90 -10.77 5.20
N PRO A 110 -9.22 -10.41 4.09
CA PRO A 110 -9.83 -10.27 2.75
C PRO A 110 -10.60 -11.52 2.29
N GLU A 111 -10.21 -12.70 2.77
CA GLU A 111 -10.82 -14.00 2.44
C GLU A 111 -12.18 -14.25 3.10
N GLU A 112 -12.43 -13.67 4.29
CA GLU A 112 -13.71 -13.79 5.00
C GLU A 112 -14.66 -12.61 4.70
N SER A 113 -14.09 -11.49 4.25
CA SER A 113 -14.74 -10.18 4.21
C SER A 113 -15.03 -9.72 2.77
N CYS A 114 -14.48 -10.33 1.73
CA CYS A 114 -14.86 -9.94 0.38
C CYS A 114 -16.21 -10.59 0.02
N PRO A 115 -17.26 -9.83 -0.33
CA PRO A 115 -18.33 -10.34 -1.18
C PRO A 115 -17.74 -10.37 -2.60
N ALA A 116 -16.64 -11.11 -2.77
CA ALA A 116 -16.21 -11.53 -4.09
C ALA A 116 -17.47 -12.08 -4.74
N PRO A 117 -17.76 -11.76 -6.01
CA PRO A 117 -18.92 -12.32 -6.68
C PRO A 117 -18.71 -13.83 -6.71
N LEU A 118 -19.20 -14.50 -5.67
CA LEU A 118 -19.60 -15.88 -5.73
C LEU A 118 -20.67 -15.82 -6.80
N LEU A 119 -20.26 -16.11 -8.04
CA LEU A 119 -21.18 -16.54 -9.06
C LEU A 119 -21.92 -17.70 -8.40
N GLN A 120 -23.04 -17.39 -7.74
CA GLN A 120 -23.93 -18.39 -7.20
C GLN A 120 -24.41 -19.11 -8.42
N ARG A 121 -23.77 -20.25 -8.68
CA ARG A 121 -24.17 -21.16 -9.74
C ARG A 121 -25.64 -21.41 -9.48
N LYS A 122 -26.51 -21.07 -10.44
CA LYS A 122 -27.93 -21.43 -10.37
C LYS A 122 -27.97 -22.87 -9.90
N THR A 123 -28.48 -23.12 -8.70
CA THR A 123 -28.69 -24.46 -8.19
C THR A 123 -29.71 -25.08 -9.10
N PHE A 124 -29.24 -25.76 -10.13
CA PHE A 124 -30.11 -26.56 -10.97
C PHE A 124 -30.69 -27.61 -10.04
N LYS A 125 -32.01 -27.65 -9.92
CA LYS A 125 -32.69 -28.79 -9.28
C LYS A 125 -32.13 -30.04 -9.94
N THR A 126 -31.60 -30.96 -9.14
CA THR A 126 -31.04 -32.23 -9.59
C THR A 126 -32.16 -33.07 -10.21
N LEU A 127 -32.42 -32.83 -11.49
CA LEU A 127 -33.29 -33.61 -12.33
C LEU A 127 -32.43 -34.05 -13.51
N GLY A 128 -31.69 -35.13 -13.31
CA GLY A 128 -30.89 -35.76 -14.36
C GLY A 128 -29.69 -36.53 -13.83
N THR A 129 -29.44 -37.68 -14.44
CA THR A 129 -28.26 -38.54 -14.21
C THR A 129 -26.98 -37.74 -14.47
N PRO A 130 -25.96 -37.79 -13.59
CA PRO A 130 -24.72 -37.04 -13.77
C PRO A 130 -24.04 -37.41 -15.09
N THR A 131 -23.71 -36.40 -15.90
CA THR A 131 -23.01 -36.58 -17.18
C THR A 131 -21.51 -36.74 -16.95
N VAL A 132 -20.84 -37.48 -17.85
CA VAL A 132 -19.39 -37.75 -17.82
C VAL A 132 -18.53 -36.47 -17.72
N GLN A 133 -19.05 -35.33 -18.17
CA GLN A 133 -18.39 -34.02 -18.04
C GLN A 133 -18.35 -33.51 -16.60
N ALA A 134 -19.36 -33.82 -15.78
CA ALA A 134 -19.39 -33.46 -14.36
C ALA A 134 -18.31 -34.23 -13.57
N ASP A 135 -18.12 -35.52 -13.88
CA ASP A 135 -17.08 -36.34 -13.24
C ASP A 135 -15.67 -35.86 -13.61
N ARG A 136 -15.45 -35.50 -14.88
CA ARG A 136 -14.17 -34.91 -15.32
C ARG A 136 -13.86 -33.59 -14.59
N LEU A 137 -14.86 -32.75 -14.37
CA LEU A 137 -14.68 -31.51 -13.62
C LEU A 137 -14.41 -31.76 -12.13
N CYS A 138 -15.12 -32.70 -11.51
CA CYS A 138 -14.88 -33.09 -10.12
C CYS A 138 -13.49 -33.70 -9.92
N GLN A 139 -12.99 -34.46 -10.90
CA GLN A 139 -11.63 -34.99 -10.88
C GLN A 139 -10.58 -33.88 -11.04
N ALA A 140 -10.83 -32.88 -11.90
CA ALA A 140 -9.95 -31.72 -12.04
C ALA A 140 -9.89 -30.85 -10.76
N VAL A 141 -11.01 -30.71 -10.05
CA VAL A 141 -11.06 -29.96 -8.76
C VAL A 141 -10.33 -30.70 -7.65
N LYS A 142 -10.44 -32.04 -7.59
CA LYS A 142 -9.69 -32.86 -6.63
C LYS A 142 -8.17 -32.88 -6.90
N ALA A 143 -7.78 -32.55 -8.13
CA ALA A 143 -6.38 -32.44 -8.54
C ALA A 143 -5.80 -31.04 -8.32
N GLU A 144 -6.58 -30.05 -7.86
CA GLU A 144 -6.02 -28.76 -7.49
C GLU A 144 -5.12 -28.91 -6.25
N PRO A 145 -3.96 -28.23 -6.23
CA PRO A 145 -3.06 -28.28 -5.10
C PRO A 145 -3.74 -27.75 -3.83
N SER A 146 -3.36 -28.34 -2.70
CA SER A 146 -3.84 -27.99 -1.37
C SER A 146 -3.66 -26.48 -1.11
N SER A 147 -4.48 -25.91 -0.21
CA SER A 147 -4.31 -24.52 0.23
C SER A 147 -2.89 -24.25 0.73
N GLU A 148 -2.27 -25.22 1.40
CA GLU A 148 -0.90 -25.14 1.88
C GLU A 148 0.13 -25.09 0.74
N GLU A 149 -0.06 -25.90 -0.31
CA GLU A 149 0.82 -25.92 -1.49
C GLU A 149 0.71 -24.63 -2.30
N LYS A 150 -0.49 -24.06 -2.42
CA LYS A 150 -0.72 -22.75 -3.04
C LYS A 150 -0.04 -21.63 -2.26
N LEU A 151 -0.05 -21.71 -0.94
CA LEU A 151 0.57 -20.73 -0.05
C LEU A 151 2.10 -20.79 -0.14
N GLU A 152 2.67 -21.99 -0.23
CA GLU A 152 4.11 -22.17 -0.41
C GLU A 152 4.57 -21.68 -1.79
N ALA A 153 3.81 -21.98 -2.86
CA ALA A 153 4.07 -21.45 -4.19
C ALA A 153 4.01 -19.91 -4.24
N ALA A 154 3.07 -19.29 -3.51
CA ALA A 154 2.98 -17.83 -3.41
C ALA A 154 4.18 -17.21 -2.68
N LYS A 155 4.70 -17.87 -1.62
CA LYS A 155 5.92 -17.42 -0.93
C LYS A 155 7.14 -17.47 -1.86
N GLN A 156 7.30 -18.57 -2.61
CA GLN A 156 8.39 -18.74 -3.57
C GLN A 156 8.31 -17.70 -4.69
N ARG A 157 7.11 -17.45 -5.22
CA ARG A 157 6.89 -16.40 -6.22
C ARG A 157 7.27 -15.02 -5.69
N ARG A 158 6.96 -14.73 -4.42
CA ARG A 158 7.30 -13.47 -3.78
C ARG A 158 8.80 -13.30 -3.61
N THR A 159 9.53 -14.35 -3.20
CA THR A 159 11.00 -14.30 -3.11
C THR A 159 11.63 -14.08 -4.48
N GLU A 160 11.14 -14.75 -5.54
CA GLU A 160 11.62 -14.54 -6.91
C GLU A 160 11.41 -13.09 -7.39
N LEU A 161 10.27 -12.48 -7.03
CA LEU A 161 9.96 -11.09 -7.39
C LEU A 161 10.80 -10.08 -6.60
N GLU A 162 11.12 -10.37 -5.33
CA GLU A 162 12.05 -9.58 -4.53
C GLU A 162 13.48 -9.68 -5.08
N GLU A 163 13.93 -10.88 -5.47
CA GLU A 163 15.24 -11.09 -6.12
C GLU A 163 15.34 -10.38 -7.48
N ARG A 164 14.23 -10.32 -8.23
CA ARG A 164 14.14 -9.56 -9.48
C ARG A 164 14.01 -8.05 -9.26
N GLY A 165 13.85 -7.60 -8.01
CA GLY A 165 13.67 -6.19 -7.65
C GLY A 165 12.32 -5.60 -8.04
N GLU A 166 11.33 -6.44 -8.39
CA GLU A 166 9.98 -6.00 -8.75
C GLU A 166 9.10 -5.74 -7.52
N LEU A 167 9.48 -6.29 -6.36
CA LEU A 167 8.81 -6.11 -5.08
C LEU A 167 9.81 -5.61 -4.03
N ASP A 168 9.44 -4.54 -3.32
CA ASP A 168 10.19 -4.03 -2.18
C ASP A 168 9.30 -4.07 -0.94
N TRP A 169 9.36 -5.20 -0.23
CA TRP A 169 8.54 -5.40 0.97
C TRP A 169 8.87 -4.39 2.08
N VAL A 170 10.08 -3.82 2.10
CA VAL A 170 10.50 -2.82 3.10
C VAL A 170 9.78 -1.51 2.81
N SER A 171 9.66 -1.12 1.53
CA SER A 171 8.88 0.02 1.09
C SER A 171 7.39 -0.15 1.41
N ASP A 172 6.82 -1.31 1.09
CA ASP A 172 5.37 -1.57 1.27
C ASP A 172 4.92 -1.57 2.74
N ARG A 173 5.83 -1.90 3.66
CA ARG A 173 5.53 -2.05 5.09
C ARG A 173 5.85 -0.82 5.92
N GLN A 174 6.26 0.29 5.30
CA GLN A 174 6.48 1.52 6.05
C GLN A 174 5.17 2.01 6.70
N PRO A 175 5.19 2.42 7.97
CA PRO A 175 3.98 2.83 8.69
C PRO A 175 3.44 4.21 8.24
N TYR A 176 4.22 4.98 7.49
CA TYR A 176 3.87 6.31 7.01
C TYR A 176 3.64 6.30 5.51
N ALA A 177 2.67 7.09 5.04
CA ALA A 177 2.40 7.27 3.63
C ALA A 177 3.60 7.94 2.92
N THR A 178 3.90 7.50 1.69
CA THR A 178 5.01 8.00 0.88
C THR A 178 4.97 9.53 0.76
N GLY A 179 6.06 10.20 1.17
CA GLY A 179 6.17 11.66 1.11
C GLY A 179 5.70 12.45 2.33
N GLN A 180 5.17 11.79 3.37
CA GLN A 180 4.94 12.38 4.70
C GLN A 180 5.59 11.51 5.77
N GLY A 181 6.93 11.46 5.76
CA GLY A 181 7.70 10.74 6.77
C GLY A 181 7.62 11.38 8.16
N PRO A 182 8.07 10.66 9.19
CA PRO A 182 8.17 11.23 10.52
C PRO A 182 9.11 12.43 10.53
N VAL A 183 8.84 13.40 11.40
CA VAL A 183 9.74 14.52 11.66
C VAL A 183 11.01 13.95 12.31
N PRO A 184 12.22 14.32 11.83
CA PRO A 184 13.48 13.91 12.42
C PRO A 184 13.71 14.51 13.82
N ASP A 185 13.05 13.93 14.82
CA ASP A 185 13.13 14.35 16.23
C ASP A 185 13.90 13.32 17.08
N GLU A 186 14.09 13.62 18.38
CA GLU A 186 14.71 12.73 19.39
C GLU A 186 14.11 11.31 19.42
N ASN A 187 12.85 11.15 19.00
CA ASN A 187 12.17 9.86 18.87
C ASN A 187 12.79 8.89 17.83
N LEU A 188 13.74 9.37 17.01
CA LEU A 188 14.51 8.53 16.10
C LEU A 188 15.82 8.02 16.71
N ILE A 189 16.24 8.54 17.86
CA ILE A 189 17.47 8.08 18.53
C ILE A 189 17.33 6.60 18.89
N GLY A 190 18.33 5.80 18.54
CA GLY A 190 18.37 4.35 18.74
C GLY A 190 17.62 3.52 17.70
N LYS A 191 16.93 4.15 16.74
CA LYS A 191 16.26 3.42 15.64
C LYS A 191 17.23 3.15 14.48
N LYS A 192 16.95 2.06 13.76
CA LYS A 192 17.68 1.68 12.54
C LYS A 192 16.98 2.25 11.30
N LEU A 193 17.73 3.01 10.51
CA LEU A 193 17.24 3.63 9.29
C LEU A 193 18.01 3.10 8.08
N GLU A 194 17.31 2.95 6.96
CA GLU A 194 17.93 2.77 5.66
C GLU A 194 17.97 4.12 4.94
N VAL A 195 19.12 4.53 4.42
CA VAL A 195 19.27 5.75 3.61
C VAL A 195 19.83 5.37 2.24
N ARG A 196 19.23 5.93 1.20
CA ARG A 196 19.64 5.70 -0.18
C ARG A 196 20.83 6.58 -0.52
N TRP A 197 22.00 5.96 -0.60
CA TRP A 197 23.26 6.62 -0.90
C TRP A 197 23.66 6.44 -2.36
N ARG A 198 24.48 7.37 -2.87
CA ARG A 198 25.02 7.31 -4.22
C ARG A 198 26.46 6.80 -4.15
N TYR A 199 26.69 5.65 -4.75
CA TYR A 199 28.01 5.06 -4.97
C TYR A 199 28.40 5.17 -6.44
N TYR A 200 29.67 4.92 -6.73
CA TYR A 200 30.20 4.84 -8.08
C TYR A 200 30.71 3.43 -8.32
N ASN A 201 30.25 2.79 -9.39
CA ASN A 201 30.78 1.51 -9.79
C ASN A 201 32.27 1.67 -10.14
N LYS A 202 33.16 0.92 -9.47
CA LYS A 202 34.61 1.01 -9.68
C LYS A 202 35.03 0.59 -11.11
N HIS A 203 34.21 -0.20 -11.80
CA HIS A 203 34.50 -0.72 -13.14
C HIS A 203 33.88 0.13 -14.26
N THR A 204 32.64 0.57 -14.11
CA THR A 204 31.93 1.34 -15.16
C THR A 204 31.95 2.85 -14.93
N GLY A 205 32.26 3.31 -13.71
CA GLY A 205 32.19 4.72 -13.33
C GLY A 205 30.76 5.26 -13.20
N GLU A 206 29.74 4.42 -13.43
CA GLU A 206 28.35 4.82 -13.37
C GLU A 206 27.86 4.95 -11.93
N PRO A 207 26.96 5.92 -11.64
CA PRO A 207 26.39 6.06 -10.31
C PRO A 207 25.38 4.96 -10.02
N ILE A 208 25.62 4.20 -8.95
CA ILE A 208 24.69 3.19 -8.44
C ILE A 208 24.11 3.72 -7.13
N TYR A 209 22.79 3.61 -6.96
CA TYR A 209 22.13 4.00 -5.72
C TYR A 209 21.79 2.77 -4.90
N ILE A 210 22.30 2.72 -3.68
CA ILE A 210 22.16 1.57 -2.77
C ILE A 210 21.50 2.04 -1.48
N TRP A 211 20.64 1.22 -0.91
CA TRP A 211 20.08 1.44 0.43
C TRP A 211 21.06 0.94 1.48
N CYS A 212 21.54 1.83 2.33
CA CYS A 212 22.49 1.51 3.39
C CYS A 212 21.79 1.56 4.75
N GLU A 213 21.98 0.54 5.58
CA GLU A 213 21.47 0.50 6.95
C GLU A 213 22.41 1.23 7.91
N GLY A 214 21.88 2.12 8.74
CA GLY A 214 22.62 2.84 9.76
C GLY A 214 21.81 3.04 11.04
N ASN A 215 22.51 3.20 12.17
CA ASN A 215 21.92 3.43 13.48
C ASN A 215 21.90 4.93 13.80
N VAL A 216 20.77 5.48 14.22
CA VAL A 216 20.70 6.87 14.65
C VAL A 216 21.22 6.98 16.08
N VAL A 217 22.32 7.71 16.26
CA VAL A 217 22.98 7.88 17.57
C VAL A 217 22.59 9.20 18.24
N GLN A 218 22.43 10.26 17.45
CA GLN A 218 22.19 11.61 17.98
C GLN A 218 21.33 12.41 17.01
N VAL A 219 20.51 13.32 17.55
CA VAL A 219 19.80 14.35 16.79
C VAL A 219 20.41 15.70 17.16
N ALA A 220 20.59 16.58 16.18
CA ALA A 220 21.12 17.92 16.41
C ALA A 220 20.03 18.86 16.91
N ASP A 221 20.34 19.64 17.95
CA ASP A 221 19.42 20.61 18.56
C ASP A 221 19.37 21.95 17.80
N GLY A 222 20.34 22.17 16.89
CA GLY A 222 20.45 23.41 16.11
C GLY A 222 21.33 24.49 16.72
N GLU A 223 21.75 24.34 17.99
CA GLU A 223 22.49 25.37 18.72
C GLU A 223 24.00 25.09 18.86
N LYS A 224 24.40 23.82 18.95
CA LYS A 224 25.78 23.43 19.31
C LYS A 224 26.45 22.50 18.31
N ASP A 225 25.67 21.71 17.57
CA ASP A 225 26.21 20.67 16.70
C ASP A 225 26.70 21.22 15.36
N LYS A 226 27.85 20.70 14.92
CA LYS A 226 28.53 21.08 13.68
C LYS A 226 28.84 19.82 12.88
N LYS A 227 28.75 19.92 11.55
CA LYS A 227 29.04 18.80 10.63
C LYS A 227 30.45 18.23 10.82
N THR A 228 31.42 19.09 11.09
CA THR A 228 32.79 18.73 11.50
C THR A 228 33.29 19.77 12.51
N ALA A 229 34.30 19.44 13.30
CA ALA A 229 34.91 20.37 14.25
C ALA A 229 35.43 21.68 13.59
N ARG A 230 35.77 21.61 12.29
CA ARG A 230 36.25 22.74 11.48
C ARG A 230 35.13 23.58 10.86
N CYS A 231 33.89 23.10 10.84
CA CYS A 231 32.76 23.85 10.26
C CYS A 231 32.34 25.01 11.18
N ARG A 232 32.20 26.21 10.59
CA ARG A 232 31.65 27.39 11.30
C ARG A 232 30.12 27.40 11.35
N LYS A 233 29.46 26.78 10.37
CA LYS A 233 28.00 26.69 10.28
C LYS A 233 27.48 25.59 11.21
N LEU A 234 26.50 25.95 12.05
CA LEU A 234 25.74 25.01 12.86
C LEU A 234 24.82 24.16 11.97
N LEU A 235 24.57 22.94 12.40
CA LEU A 235 23.59 22.06 11.77
C LEU A 235 22.18 22.58 12.07
N PRO A 236 21.21 22.41 11.16
CA PRO A 236 19.81 22.69 11.48
C PRO A 236 19.30 21.70 12.53
N ALA A 237 18.33 22.14 13.33
CA ALA A 237 17.61 21.26 14.24
C ALA A 237 17.00 20.08 13.46
N GLY A 238 17.15 18.87 14.00
CA GLY A 238 16.68 17.62 13.35
C GLY A 238 17.67 16.97 12.38
N ALA A 239 18.92 17.45 12.28
CA ALA A 239 19.96 16.68 11.60
C ALA A 239 20.28 15.41 12.39
N LEU A 240 20.40 14.26 11.73
CA LEU A 240 20.66 12.98 12.39
C LEU A 240 22.14 12.60 12.27
N ARG A 241 22.74 12.16 13.37
CA ARG A 241 24.05 11.51 13.36
C ARG A 241 23.84 10.02 13.22
N ILE A 242 24.19 9.51 12.05
CA ILE A 242 24.04 8.10 11.71
C ILE A 242 25.40 7.41 11.86
N GLN A 243 25.41 6.32 12.60
CA GLN A 243 26.50 5.36 12.69
C GLN A 243 26.31 4.32 11.60
N TRP A 244 27.24 4.30 10.65
CA TRP A 244 27.33 3.29 9.61
C TRP A 244 28.21 2.17 10.12
N PRO A 245 27.69 0.93 10.25
CA PRO A 245 28.52 -0.20 10.62
C PRO A 245 29.58 -0.44 9.55
N ALA A 246 30.69 -1.09 9.94
CA ALA A 246 31.73 -1.47 8.99
C ALA A 246 31.13 -2.37 7.89
N ASP A 247 31.39 -2.00 6.64
CA ASP A 247 30.89 -2.73 5.48
C ASP A 247 32.06 -3.48 4.81
N ALA A 248 32.10 -4.79 5.04
CA ALA A 248 33.12 -5.67 4.48
C ALA A 248 32.98 -5.85 2.97
N GLU A 249 31.81 -5.59 2.38
CA GLU A 249 31.58 -5.69 0.93
C GLU A 249 32.20 -4.50 0.19
N PHE A 250 32.19 -3.32 0.83
CA PHE A 250 32.71 -2.08 0.24
C PHE A 250 34.07 -1.62 0.79
N ASP A 251 34.64 -2.36 1.77
CA ASP A 251 35.90 -2.04 2.47
C ASP A 251 35.82 -0.68 3.19
N GLU A 252 34.68 -0.43 3.84
CA GLU A 252 34.42 0.82 4.58
C GLU A 252 34.46 0.58 6.09
N ASP A 253 35.28 1.38 6.79
CA ASP A 253 35.32 1.41 8.25
C ASP A 253 34.04 1.98 8.85
N GLU A 254 33.79 1.63 10.11
CA GLU A 254 32.71 2.23 10.90
C GLU A 254 32.83 3.76 10.90
N SER A 255 31.78 4.44 10.47
CA SER A 255 31.80 5.89 10.29
C SER A 255 30.57 6.57 10.88
N PHE A 256 30.75 7.82 11.31
CA PHE A 256 29.68 8.65 11.88
C PHE A 256 29.47 9.86 11.00
N VAL A 257 28.30 9.95 10.38
CA VAL A 257 27.98 11.02 9.44
C VAL A 257 26.73 11.78 9.89
N TRP A 258 26.85 13.11 9.89
CA TRP A 258 25.70 14.00 10.06
C TRP A 258 24.93 14.12 8.73
N THR A 259 23.68 13.70 8.75
CA THR A 259 22.79 13.63 7.59
C THR A 259 21.51 14.40 7.87
N ILE A 260 21.12 15.26 6.94
CA ILE A 260 19.87 16.03 7.03
C ILE A 260 18.82 15.28 6.22
N LEU A 261 17.97 14.54 6.92
CA LEU A 261 16.86 13.81 6.32
C LEU A 261 15.63 14.71 6.27
N LYS A 262 14.91 14.70 5.15
CA LYS A 262 13.68 15.48 4.99
C LYS A 262 12.46 14.56 5.08
N PRO A 263 11.40 14.91 5.82
CA PRO A 263 10.15 14.14 5.83
C PRO A 263 9.59 13.86 4.44
N CYS A 264 9.75 14.80 3.52
CA CYS A 264 9.27 14.68 2.14
C CYS A 264 10.09 13.69 1.29
N ALA A 265 11.26 13.24 1.76
CA ALA A 265 12.12 12.24 1.12
C ALA A 265 11.90 10.82 1.71
N PHE A 266 10.95 10.68 2.64
CA PHE A 266 10.67 9.40 3.25
C PHE A 266 10.05 8.41 2.26
N ASN A 267 10.61 7.20 2.26
CA ASN A 267 10.27 6.08 1.38
C ASN A 267 10.28 6.45 -0.11
N LYS A 268 11.19 7.34 -0.51
CA LYS A 268 11.37 7.76 -1.90
C LYS A 268 12.67 7.26 -2.49
N ASP A 269 12.58 6.91 -3.76
CA ASP A 269 13.67 6.42 -4.59
C ASP A 269 14.58 7.54 -5.13
N ILE A 270 15.10 8.36 -4.21
CA ILE A 270 15.96 9.52 -4.51
C ILE A 270 17.23 9.47 -3.65
N HIS A 271 18.26 10.21 -4.04
CA HIS A 271 19.43 10.41 -3.18
C HIS A 271 19.01 11.05 -1.84
N LEU A 272 19.49 10.50 -0.71
CA LEU A 272 19.06 10.85 0.65
C LEU A 272 17.58 10.56 0.92
N GLY A 273 16.94 9.73 0.08
CA GLY A 273 15.72 9.04 0.45
C GLY A 273 15.98 8.16 1.66
N TRP A 274 15.03 8.07 2.58
CA TRP A 274 15.23 7.33 3.83
C TRP A 274 13.96 6.62 4.29
N ARG A 275 14.12 5.55 5.05
CA ARG A 275 13.02 4.72 5.55
C ARG A 275 13.45 3.94 6.79
N PHE A 276 12.52 3.32 7.50
CA PHE A 276 12.90 2.39 8.57
C PHE A 276 13.53 1.13 7.99
N ALA A 277 14.62 0.68 8.60
CA ALA A 277 15.30 -0.54 8.19
C ALA A 277 14.39 -1.77 8.37
N ALA A 278 14.64 -2.82 7.58
CA ALA A 278 13.93 -4.08 7.68
C ALA A 278 13.87 -4.65 9.11
N SER A 279 14.96 -4.53 9.88
CA SER A 279 15.04 -4.98 11.27
C SER A 279 14.15 -4.16 12.22
N GLU A 280 14.05 -2.85 11.99
CA GLU A 280 13.23 -1.95 12.80
C GLU A 280 11.75 -2.24 12.58
N LEU A 281 11.32 -2.45 11.33
CA LEU A 281 9.95 -2.83 11.01
C LEU A 281 9.55 -4.15 11.68
N LYS A 282 10.48 -5.12 11.74
CA LYS A 282 10.27 -6.39 12.48
C LYS A 282 10.13 -6.14 13.99
N HIS A 283 10.93 -5.24 14.56
CA HIS A 283 10.87 -4.88 15.97
C HIS A 283 9.55 -4.19 16.32
N MET A 284 9.12 -3.21 15.52
CA MET A 284 7.84 -2.51 15.70
C MET A 284 6.65 -3.46 15.68
N ARG A 285 6.60 -4.44 14.76
CA ARG A 285 5.52 -5.44 14.72
C ARG A 285 5.45 -6.30 15.99
N LYS A 286 6.59 -6.75 16.50
CA LYS A 286 6.65 -7.56 17.74
C LYS A 286 6.08 -6.78 18.93
N ASN A 287 6.41 -5.50 19.05
CA ASN A 287 5.91 -4.66 20.15
C ASN A 287 4.40 -4.40 20.04
N THR A 288 3.87 -4.22 18.83
CA THR A 288 2.41 -4.06 18.61
C THR A 288 1.64 -5.34 18.97
N SER A 289 2.13 -6.51 18.56
CA SER A 289 1.50 -7.80 18.90
C SER A 289 1.53 -8.12 20.40
N GLN A 290 2.57 -7.69 21.13
CA GLN A 290 2.63 -7.84 22.59
C GLN A 290 1.66 -6.92 23.33
N LYS A 291 1.49 -5.67 22.85
CA LYS A 291 0.50 -4.74 23.42
C LYS A 291 -0.94 -5.20 23.20
N ALA A 292 -1.26 -5.84 22.08
CA ALA A 292 -2.59 -6.36 21.79
C ALA A 292 -2.97 -7.62 22.61
N ARG A 293 -2.00 -8.24 23.30
CA ARG A 293 -2.19 -9.44 24.13
C ARG A 293 -2.28 -9.15 25.64
N LYS A 294 -2.11 -7.89 26.05
CA LYS A 294 -2.34 -7.42 27.42
C LYS A 294 -3.65 -6.68 27.49
#